data_AF-A0A7V6KXR3-F1
#
_entry.id   AF-A0A7V6KXR3-F1
#
_cell.length_a   1.000
_cell.length_b   1.000
_cell.length_c   1.000
_cell.angle_alpha   90.00
_cell.angle_beta   90.00
_cell.angle_gamma   90.00
#
_symmetry.space_group_name_H-M   'P 1'
#
loop_
_entity.id
_entity.type
_entity.pdbx_description
1 polymer ?
#
loop_
_entity_poly.entity_id
_entity_poly.type
_entity_poly.pdbx_seq_one_letter_code
_entity_poly.pdbx_strand_id
1 'polypeptide(L)' 'MDYNLKVGLLGEAKDIVTENNTARKFGSGSIDVYATPAMIGLIEHAA' A
#
# COMPACT_ATOMS: atom_id res chain seq x y z
N MET A 1 13.18 20.01 -15.79
CA MET A 1 12.06 19.06 -15.95
C MET A 1 10.90 19.71 -15.25
N ASP A 2 9.88 20.16 -15.99
CA ASP A 2 8.72 20.80 -15.39
C ASP A 2 7.71 19.71 -15.02
N TYR A 3 7.61 19.41 -13.73
CA TYR A 3 6.64 18.45 -13.22
C TYR A 3 5.28 19.15 -13.13
N ASN A 4 4.36 18.82 -14.05
CA ASN A 4 2.98 19.34 -14.09
C ASN A 4 2.09 18.74 -12.97
N LEU A 5 2.61 18.66 -11.74
CA LEU A 5 1.86 18.22 -10.56
C LEU A 5 0.99 19.36 -10.05
N LYS A 6 -0.31 19.11 -9.94
CA LYS A 6 -1.29 20.08 -9.42
C LYS A 6 -1.70 19.71 -8.01
N VAL A 7 -1.77 20.70 -7.12
CA VAL A 7 -2.33 20.51 -5.78
C VAL A 7 -3.76 20.00 -5.89
N GLY A 8 -4.09 18.98 -5.10
CA GLY A 8 -5.39 18.31 -5.14
C GLY A 8 -5.49 17.19 -6.18
N LEU A 9 -4.38 16.79 -6.81
CA LEU A 9 -4.33 15.54 -7.59
C LEU A 9 -4.69 14.35 -6.70
N LEU A 10 -5.53 13.45 -7.21
CA LEU A 10 -5.95 12.24 -6.53
C LEU A 10 -5.40 11.03 -7.27
N GLY A 11 -4.92 10.06 -6.51
CA GLY A 11 -4.51 8.75 -7.00
C GLY A 11 -5.30 7.64 -6.31
N GLU A 12 -5.55 6.55 -7.03
CA GLU A 12 -6.30 5.40 -6.52
C GLU A 12 -5.54 4.12 -6.89
N ALA A 13 -5.36 3.26 -5.90
CA ALA A 13 -4.86 1.90 -6.09
C ALA A 13 -5.69 0.93 -5.25
N LYS A 14 -5.71 -0.34 -5.67
CA LYS A 14 -6.40 -1.43 -4.97
C LYS A 14 -5.48 -2.62 -4.88
N ASP A 15 -5.56 -3.31 -3.75
CA ASP A 15 -4.87 -4.57 -3.52
C ASP A 15 -5.88 -5.59 -2.98
N ILE A 16 -5.71 -6.85 -3.36
CA ILE A 16 -6.51 -7.97 -2.85
C ILE A 16 -5.73 -8.57 -1.68
N VAL A 17 -6.36 -8.68 -0.52
CA VAL A 17 -5.73 -9.35 0.62
C VAL A 17 -5.59 -10.85 0.31
N THR A 18 -4.36 -11.34 0.38
CA THR A 18 -3.97 -12.73 0.18
C THR A 18 -3.01 -13.15 1.31
N GLU A 19 -2.66 -14.43 1.38
CA GLU A 19 -1.65 -14.90 2.35
C GLU A 19 -0.27 -14.24 2.16
N ASN A 20 0.00 -13.67 0.99
CA ASN A 20 1.28 -13.04 0.69
C ASN A 20 1.43 -11.62 1.23
N ASN A 21 0.33 -10.95 1.60
CA ASN A 21 0.34 -9.57 2.11
C ASN A 21 -0.25 -9.44 3.52
N THR A 22 -0.18 -10.53 4.30
CA THR A 22 -0.57 -10.52 5.71
C THR A 22 0.55 -10.06 6.64
N ALA A 23 0.16 -9.55 7.82
CA ALA A 23 1.09 -9.13 8.86
C ALA A 23 1.99 -10.29 9.31
N ARG A 24 1.45 -11.51 9.37
CA ARG A 24 2.23 -12.74 9.62
C ARG A 24 3.30 -12.97 8.55
N LYS A 25 2.94 -12.88 7.26
CA LYS A 25 3.88 -13.10 6.15
C LYS A 25 5.02 -12.08 6.13
N PHE A 26 4.68 -10.83 6.42
CA PHE A 26 5.63 -9.71 6.45
C PHE A 26 6.40 -9.58 7.77
N GLY A 27 6.06 -10.35 8.81
CA GLY A 27 6.69 -10.24 10.13
C GLY A 27 6.33 -8.98 10.91
N SER A 28 5.29 -8.25 10.49
CA SER A 28 4.80 -7.04 11.18
C SER A 28 3.75 -7.33 12.27
N GLY A 29 3.35 -8.59 12.41
CA GLY A 29 2.42 -9.07 13.42
C GLY A 29 2.29 -10.59 13.39
N SER A 30 1.49 -11.15 14.29
CA SER A 30 1.36 -12.61 14.48
C SER A 30 0.03 -13.20 13.99
N ILE A 31 -0.82 -12.39 13.34
CA ILE A 31 -2.16 -12.80 12.85
C ILE A 31 -2.33 -12.47 11.36
N ASP A 32 -3.28 -13.14 10.70
CA ASP A 32 -3.53 -13.04 9.26
C ASP A 32 -4.46 -11.87 8.91
N VAL A 33 -3.95 -10.66 9.16
CA VAL A 33 -4.58 -9.38 8.77
C VAL A 33 -3.70 -8.68 7.74
N TYR A 34 -4.23 -7.70 7.00
CA TYR A 34 -3.43 -6.95 6.03
C TYR A 34 -2.25 -6.23 6.71
N ALA A 35 -1.05 -6.38 6.15
CA ALA A 35 0.18 -5.92 6.79
C ALA A 35 0.33 -4.40 6.70
N THR A 36 0.85 -3.74 7.76
CA THR A 36 1.23 -2.32 7.69
C THR A 36 2.24 -2.04 6.56
N PRO A 37 3.27 -2.86 6.32
CA PRO A 37 4.15 -2.69 5.16
C PRO A 37 3.41 -2.79 3.81
N ALA A 38 2.44 -3.68 3.68
CA ALA A 38 1.65 -3.81 2.45
C ALA A 38 0.77 -2.58 2.21
N MET A 39 0.15 -2.03 3.26
CA MET A 39 -0.59 -0.77 3.20
C MET A 39 0.28 0.41 2.74
N ILE A 40 1.50 0.54 3.26
CA ILE A 40 2.43 1.60 2.82
C ILE A 40 2.79 1.44 1.35
N GLY A 41 3.10 0.21 0.91
CA GLY A 41 3.35 -0.08 -0.50
C GLY A 41 2.16 0.25 -1.40
N LEU A 42 0.93 0.03 -0.93
CA LEU A 42 -0.28 0.41 -1.67
C LEU A 42 -0.45 1.93 -1.78
N ILE A 43 -0.12 2.70 -0.73
CA ILE A 43 -0.13 4.16 -0.76
C ILE A 43 0.93 4.69 -1.73
N GLU A 44 2.14 4.13 -1.70
CA GLU A 44 3.21 4.47 -2.63
C GLU A 44 2.83 4.15 -4.09
N HIS A 45 2.09 3.07 -4.33
CA HIS A 45 1.59 2.72 -5.66
C HIS A 45 0.47 3.66 -6.16
N ALA A 46 -0.29 4.26 -5.25
CA ALA A 46 -1.35 5.20 -5.59
C ALA A 46 -0.83 6.62 -5.89
N ALA A 47 0.40 6.96 -5.48
CA ALA A 47 0.95 8.30 -5.52
C ALA A 47 1.49 8.75 -6.89
#